data_AF-A0A1C3K3S2-F1
#
_entry.id   AF-A0A1C3K3S2-F1
#
_cell.length_a   1.000
_cell.length_b   1.000
_cell.length_c   1.000
_cell.angle_alpha   90.00
_cell.angle_beta   90.00
_cell.angle_gamma   90.00
#
_symmetry.space_group_name_H-M   'P 1'
#
loop_
_entity.id
_entity.type
_entity.pdbx_description
1 polymer ?
#
loop_
_entity_poly.entity_id
_entity_poly.type
_entity_poly.pdbx_seq_one_letter_code
_entity_poly.pdbx_strand_id
1 'polypeptide(L)' 'MPERARYRRWRDDTPQGFVFSVKAPRYITHIRRLHDVRTPMANFMASGVLALGDKLGPMLWRRAR' A
#
# COMPACT_ATOMS: atom_id res chain seq x y z
N MET A 1 -8.22 -4.65 -3.17
CA MET A 1 -7.58 -3.77 -2.15
C MET A 1 -8.69 -3.04 -1.42
N PRO A 2 -8.48 -2.52 -0.19
CA PRO A 2 -9.50 -1.70 0.48
C PRO A 2 -9.88 -0.49 -0.39
N GLU A 3 -11.13 -0.08 -0.30
CA GLU A 3 -11.56 1.18 -0.91
C GLU A 3 -10.90 2.37 -0.22
N ARG A 4 -10.73 3.48 -0.94
CA ARG A 4 -10.15 4.73 -0.43
C ARG A 4 -10.79 5.21 0.87
N ALA A 5 -12.11 5.07 1.01
CA ALA A 5 -12.85 5.46 2.22
C ALA A 5 -12.36 4.69 3.46
N ARG A 6 -11.96 3.42 3.30
CA ARG A 6 -11.45 2.61 4.40
C ARG A 6 -10.06 3.06 4.87
N TYR A 7 -9.19 3.46 3.95
CA TYR A 7 -7.89 4.05 4.31
C TYR A 7 -8.02 5.36 5.06
N ARG A 8 -8.97 6.23 4.67
CA ARG A 8 -9.27 7.47 5.41
C ARG A 8 -9.73 7.17 6.83
N ARG A 9 -10.68 6.25 6.98
CA ARG A 9 -11.16 5.83 8.30
C ARG A 9 -10.02 5.33 9.18
N TRP A 10 -9.12 4.48 8.67
CA TRP A 10 -7.94 4.04 9.44
C TRP A 10 -6.98 5.17 9.82
N ARG A 11 -6.79 6.15 8.92
CA ARG A 11 -6.01 7.35 9.22
C ARG A 11 -6.65 8.13 10.37
N ASP A 12 -7.96 8.32 10.34
CA ASP A 12 -8.68 9.14 11.32
C ASP A 12 -8.82 8.42 12.68
N ASP A 13 -8.93 7.09 12.69
CA ASP A 13 -9.08 6.27 13.89
C ASP A 13 -7.78 6.04 14.69
N THR A 14 -6.61 6.49 14.19
CA THR A 14 -5.32 6.29 14.86
C THR A 14 -4.79 7.57 15.51
N PRO A 15 -3.99 7.49 16.59
CA PRO A 15 -3.37 8.68 17.19
C PRO A 15 -2.48 9.46 16.22
N GLN A 16 -2.22 10.73 16.55
CA GLN A 16 -1.19 11.51 15.86
C GLN A 16 0.18 10.85 16.01
N GLY A 17 0.99 10.85 14.95
CA GLY A 17 2.31 10.21 14.92
C GLY A 17 2.30 8.70 14.70
N PHE A 18 1.12 8.05 14.69
CA PHE A 18 1.01 6.64 14.29
C PHE A 18 1.31 6.49 12.79
N VAL A 19 2.12 5.50 12.42
CA VAL A 19 2.47 5.20 11.02
C VAL A 19 2.12 3.75 10.66
N PHE A 20 1.55 3.56 9.48
CA PHE A 20 1.25 2.24 8.93
C PHE A 20 2.39 1.74 8.05
N SER A 21 2.71 0.45 8.18
CA SER A 21 3.44 -0.25 7.12
C SER A 21 2.45 -0.96 6.19
N VAL A 22 2.61 -0.77 4.88
CA VAL A 22 1.71 -1.36 3.88
C VAL A 22 2.43 -2.44 3.09
N LYS A 23 1.87 -3.65 3.07
CA LYS A 23 2.41 -4.73 2.26
C LYS A 23 2.01 -4.57 0.80
N ALA A 24 3.00 -4.62 -0.09
CA ALA A 24 2.77 -4.57 -1.52
C ALA A 24 1.92 -5.76 -2.02
N PRO A 25 1.11 -5.57 -3.08
CA PRO A 25 0.32 -6.65 -3.67
C PRO A 25 1.18 -7.86 -4.06
N ARG A 26 0.69 -9.06 -3.73
CA ARG A 26 1.31 -10.34 -4.14
C ARG A 26 1.53 -10.42 -5.65
N TYR A 27 0.63 -9.81 -6.43
CA TYR A 27 0.76 -9.74 -7.88
C TYR A 27 2.09 -9.11 -8.31
N ILE A 28 2.53 -8.03 -7.64
CA ILE A 28 3.79 -7.36 -7.97
C ILE A 28 5.01 -8.20 -7.54
N THR A 29 5.00 -8.71 -6.31
CA THR A 29 6.20 -9.35 -5.72
C THR A 29 6.36 -10.84 -6.02
N HIS A 30 5.27 -11.60 -6.17
CA HIS A 30 5.32 -13.05 -6.36
C HIS A 30 4.99 -13.46 -7.79
N ILE A 31 3.99 -12.85 -8.42
CA ILE A 31 3.54 -13.23 -9.77
C ILE A 31 4.45 -12.56 -10.80
N ARG A 32 4.52 -11.23 -10.78
CA ARG A 32 5.38 -10.46 -11.68
C ARG A 32 6.85 -10.49 -11.26
N ARG A 33 7.15 -10.90 -10.02
CA ARG A 33 8.51 -11.00 -9.46
C ARG A 33 9.35 -9.73 -9.67
N LEU A 34 8.70 -8.57 -9.67
CA LEU A 34 9.27 -7.24 -9.96
C LEU A 34 9.60 -6.95 -11.43
N HIS A 35 9.17 -7.77 -12.38
CA HIS A 35 9.33 -7.57 -13.83
C HIS A 35 8.19 -6.76 -14.46
N ASP A 36 8.53 -5.69 -15.19
CA ASP A 36 7.62 -4.77 -15.88
C ASP A 36 6.48 -4.23 -14.99
N VAL A 37 6.82 -3.83 -13.77
CA VAL A 37 5.82 -3.51 -12.73
C VAL A 37 5.40 -2.04 -12.69
N ARG A 38 5.77 -1.22 -13.68
CA ARG A 38 5.41 0.22 -13.69
C ARG A 38 3.90 0.46 -13.59
N THR A 39 3.11 -0.14 -14.47
CA THR A 39 1.64 0.01 -14.45
C THR A 39 1.00 -0.64 -13.21
N PRO A 40 1.34 -1.89 -12.82
CA PRO A 40 0.86 -2.47 -11.57
C PRO A 40 1.18 -1.64 -10.33
N MET A 41 2.36 -1.02 -10.27
CA MET A 41 2.76 -0.11 -9.21
C MET A 41 1.89 1.14 -9.20
N ALA A 42 1.73 1.80 -10.35
CA ALA A 42 0.87 2.98 -10.46
C ALA A 42 -0.56 2.68 -10.01
N ASN A 43 -1.12 1.54 -10.43
CA ASN A 43 -2.45 1.09 -10.03
C ASN A 43 -2.54 0.82 -8.52
N PHE A 44 -1.50 0.26 -7.92
CA PHE A 44 -1.42 0.08 -6.46
C PHE A 44 -1.42 1.44 -5.73
N MET A 45 -0.62 2.40 -6.18
CA MET A 45 -0.59 3.75 -5.60
C MET A 45 -1.94 4.45 -5.75
N ALA A 46 -2.60 4.28 -6.90
CA ALA A 46 -3.93 4.81 -7.19
C ALA A 46 -5.07 4.07 -6.47
N SER A 47 -4.81 2.93 -5.81
CA SER A 47 -5.86 2.11 -5.19
C SER A 47 -6.50 2.75 -3.95
N GLY A 48 -6.02 3.92 -3.52
CA GLY A 48 -6.47 4.61 -2.31
C GLY A 48 -5.49 4.54 -1.14
N VAL A 49 -4.38 3.80 -1.24
CA VAL A 49 -3.35 3.71 -0.17
C VAL A 49 -2.78 5.07 0.22
N LEU A 50 -2.69 6.00 -0.74
CA LEU A 50 -2.25 7.37 -0.52
C LEU A 50 -3.17 8.17 0.41
N ALA A 51 -4.40 7.71 0.66
CA ALA A 51 -5.30 8.35 1.62
C ALA A 51 -4.88 8.20 3.09
N LEU A 52 -3.87 7.38 3.38
CA LEU A 52 -3.19 7.36 4.68
C LEU A 52 -2.36 8.63 4.94
N GLY A 53 -2.00 9.38 3.90
CA GLY A 53 -1.32 10.67 4.01
C GLY A 53 -0.01 10.57 4.80
N ASP A 54 0.12 11.44 5.80
CA ASP A 54 1.23 11.51 6.76
C ASP A 54 1.45 10.21 7.56
N LYS A 55 0.43 9.36 7.64
CA LYS A 55 0.51 8.05 8.30
C LYS A 55 0.92 6.91 7.36
N LEU A 56 1.16 7.19 6.08
CA LEU A 56 1.73 6.22 5.16
C LEU A 56 3.23 6.09 5.40
N GLY A 57 3.62 5.03 6.10
CA GLY A 57 5.01 4.69 6.36
C GLY A 57 5.58 3.72 5.30
N PRO A 58 6.49 2.81 5.71
CA PRO A 58 7.25 1.97 4.79
C PRO A 58 6.37 0.92 4.09
N MET A 59 6.70 0.65 2.82
CA MET A 59 6.07 -0.41 2.05
C MET A 59 6.88 -1.71 2.12
N LEU A 60 6.23 -2.81 2.51
CA LEU A 60 6.86 -4.12 2.61
C LEU A 60 6.82 -4.85 1.27
N TRP A 61 8.00 -5.06 0.68
CA TRP A 61 8.23 -5.78 -0.57
C TRP A 61 8.70 -7.21 -0.33
N ARG A 62 7.81 -8.04 0.23
CA ARG A 62 8.16 -9.43 0.53
C ARG A 62 8.17 -10.29 -0.73
N ARG A 63 9.31 -10.93 -1.00
CA ARG A 63 9.47 -11.96 -2.04
C ARG A 63 8.82 -13.27 -1.60
N ALA A 64 8.44 -14.11 -2.56
CA ALA A 64 8.16 -15.51 -2.26
C ALA A 64 9.44 -16.15 -1.69
N ARG A 65 9.28 -17.06 -0.72
CA ARG A 65 10.36 -18.01 -0.40
C ARG A 65 10.51 -18.98 -1.56
#